data_AF-A0A1G3KSS7-F1
#
_entry.id   AF-A0A1G3KSS7-F1
#
_cell.length_a   1.000
_cell.length_b   1.000
_cell.length_c   1.000
_cell.angle_alpha   90.00
_cell.angle_beta   90.00
_cell.angle_gamma   90.00
#
_symmetry.space_group_name_H-M   'P 1'
#
loop_
_entity.id
_entity.type
_entity.pdbx_description
1 polymer ?
#
loop_
_entity_poly.entity_id
_entity_poly.type
_entity_poly.pdbx_seq_one_letter_code
_entity_poly.pdbx_strand_id
1 'polypeptide(L)'
;MDKIYNILLEFNTNPYNTSIRLNEILKTTKDWDYPYILLGNLYEKNNLMHKSIEFYEKAISIGISQKSLSFEVYYSLATQYIKIGNITKGEYYLSKSRNLKPKTKSRLESLKQSTRLLTNLKNAISNIDTNPETSINILNNILLEKDDWFYAQKLLGLAYEKNGEPDKALETYKNLLLYLNIKNIVLAGEKTTPSDGIYTFIRNKNDTGLWELKLYLPKGKYKYRFIKNFGYPDEGNLIDKNNPISVRTEKGGILNIVEVKKDYEELNFSYKTLPEDSFITNIMQNIAELRKSELLQQYSTVLYGQNVKVKKMPITFRYYNPNAYAVWVVGSFNRFGKNGSETTILDPNFYWNMEGPDENGFWELEVYIYPGEYFYNFVVNEELYVKDSELMGDFDYIGKDKSEEEQDNDTLKGFYDNGNYVVFIFNKNDYKYIKPISKVMPSGDFNNWITFSAGTAKFTQWLMNDEGDGIWTYEIPKSLIDSNIEFKFIVNANEWQEATRNYIVKYGVKSSKYKNLLLHYDTDAPKEFNMWSRYSRFRVGKLIDTYFSYKNRKAKNVRIVGTFNDWGKYNNILIPDYNMKGPDQNDRWHLKLKLPAGRYEYKYIVDGYNWVKDTESKTFSGDNSEIKVIDK
;
A
#
# COMPACT_ATOMS: atom_id res chain seq x y z
N MET A 1 12.92 -37.27 27.91
CA MET A 1 13.83 -36.34 27.22
C MET A 1 13.51 -36.24 25.74
N ASP A 2 13.28 -37.36 25.05
CA ASP A 2 13.10 -37.44 23.59
C ASP A 2 11.99 -36.53 23.02
N LYS A 3 10.88 -36.36 23.76
CA LYS A 3 9.83 -35.38 23.41
C LYS A 3 10.36 -33.94 23.33
N ILE A 4 11.31 -33.54 24.19
CA ILE A 4 11.95 -32.22 24.13
C ILE A 4 12.95 -32.13 22.98
N TYR A 5 13.71 -33.19 22.68
CA TYR A 5 14.68 -33.18 21.58
C TYR A 5 14.00 -32.78 20.24
N ASN A 6 12.87 -33.39 19.92
CA ASN A 6 12.11 -33.06 18.71
C ASN A 6 11.49 -31.64 18.74
N ILE A 7 11.20 -31.10 19.92
CA ILE A 7 10.74 -29.70 20.07
C ILE A 7 11.90 -28.73 19.83
N LEU A 8 13.11 -29.05 20.30
CA LEU A 8 14.30 -28.20 20.11
C LEU A 8 14.71 -28.05 18.63
N LEU A 9 14.40 -29.05 17.78
CA LEU A 9 14.59 -28.96 16.33
C LEU A 9 13.70 -27.88 15.67
N GLU A 10 12.50 -27.63 16.21
CA GLU A 10 11.56 -26.61 15.71
C GLU A 10 11.73 -25.23 16.38
N PHE A 11 12.57 -25.12 17.42
CA PHE A 11 12.66 -23.96 18.31
C PHE A 11 12.90 -22.62 17.60
N ASN A 12 13.71 -22.64 16.55
CA ASN A 12 14.06 -21.45 15.76
C ASN A 12 13.19 -21.25 14.51
N THR A 13 12.60 -22.33 13.99
CA THR A 13 11.89 -22.35 12.69
C THR A 13 10.37 -22.24 12.85
N ASN A 14 9.84 -22.59 14.01
CA ASN A 14 8.42 -22.64 14.30
C ASN A 14 8.14 -22.31 15.78
N PRO A 15 8.42 -21.06 16.22
CA PRO A 15 8.35 -20.69 17.64
C PRO A 15 6.93 -20.78 18.20
N TYR A 16 5.89 -20.55 17.40
CA TYR A 16 4.51 -20.74 17.82
C TYR A 16 4.22 -22.20 18.23
N ASN A 17 4.41 -23.19 17.34
CA ASN A 17 4.16 -24.60 17.68
C ASN A 17 5.11 -25.11 18.78
N THR A 18 6.36 -24.62 18.80
CA THR A 18 7.31 -24.92 19.88
C THR A 18 6.72 -24.51 21.23
N SER A 19 6.14 -23.30 21.32
CA SER A 19 5.49 -22.83 22.55
C SER A 19 4.27 -23.67 22.93
N ILE A 20 3.44 -24.09 21.96
CA ILE A 20 2.29 -24.96 22.22
C ILE A 20 2.74 -26.30 22.80
N ARG A 21 3.70 -26.98 22.17
CA ARG A 21 4.18 -28.31 22.63
C ARG A 21 4.87 -28.25 24.00
N LEU A 22 5.61 -27.17 24.31
CA LEU A 22 6.19 -26.97 25.65
C LEU A 22 5.09 -26.73 26.70
N ASN A 23 4.06 -25.93 26.37
CA ASN A 23 2.91 -25.73 27.27
C ASN A 23 2.09 -27.01 27.47
N GLU A 24 2.01 -27.90 26.47
CA GLU A 24 1.38 -29.23 26.62
C GLU A 24 2.15 -30.14 27.58
N ILE A 25 3.48 -30.12 27.56
CA ILE A 25 4.31 -30.82 28.56
C ILE A 25 4.01 -30.28 29.97
N LEU A 26 3.95 -28.96 30.12
CA LEU A 26 3.67 -28.33 31.42
C LEU A 26 2.29 -28.66 32.02
N LYS A 27 1.30 -29.07 31.20
CA LYS A 27 0.02 -29.58 31.72
C LYS A 27 0.19 -30.83 32.60
N THR A 28 1.21 -31.65 32.34
CA THR A 28 1.49 -32.90 33.06
C THR A 28 2.74 -32.86 33.94
N THR A 29 3.63 -31.87 33.79
CA THR A 29 4.89 -31.76 34.55
C THR A 29 5.10 -30.35 35.14
N LYS A 30 4.19 -29.90 36.01
CA LYS A 30 4.19 -28.52 36.56
C LYS A 30 5.42 -28.17 37.43
N ASP A 31 6.05 -29.17 38.03
CA ASP A 31 7.20 -28.99 38.92
C ASP A 31 8.55 -29.23 38.21
N TRP A 32 8.53 -29.38 36.88
CA TRP A 32 9.76 -29.50 36.08
C TRP A 32 10.20 -28.13 35.60
N ASP A 33 11.36 -27.65 36.06
CA ASP A 33 11.90 -26.32 35.75
C ASP A 33 12.30 -26.14 34.27
N TYR A 34 12.86 -27.17 33.65
CA TYR A 34 13.51 -27.05 32.34
C TYR A 34 12.58 -26.60 31.19
N PRO A 35 11.32 -27.08 31.05
CA PRO A 35 10.39 -26.54 30.04
C PRO A 35 10.04 -25.07 30.25
N TYR A 36 10.00 -24.57 31.51
CA TYR A 36 9.83 -23.13 31.77
C TYR A 36 11.06 -22.34 31.31
N ILE A 37 12.28 -22.84 31.57
CA ILE A 37 13.52 -22.22 31.05
C ILE A 37 13.51 -22.17 29.51
N LEU A 38 13.07 -23.24 28.85
CA LEU A 38 12.96 -23.29 27.39
C LEU A 38 11.91 -22.31 26.85
N LEU A 39 10.76 -22.15 27.52
CA LEU A 39 9.76 -21.14 27.14
C LEU A 39 10.27 -19.72 27.39
N GLY A 40 10.97 -19.47 28.50
CA GLY A 40 11.63 -18.18 28.78
C GLY A 40 12.60 -17.79 27.68
N ASN A 41 13.49 -18.72 27.28
CA ASN A 41 14.44 -18.54 26.17
C ASN A 41 13.74 -18.34 24.82
N LEU A 42 12.63 -19.05 24.57
CA LEU A 42 11.87 -18.96 23.33
C LEU A 42 11.24 -17.57 23.20
N TYR A 43 10.64 -17.08 24.27
CA TYR A 43 10.02 -15.76 24.31
C TYR A 43 11.06 -14.62 24.30
N GLU A 44 12.19 -14.76 25.00
CA GLU A 44 13.35 -13.84 24.91
C GLU A 44 13.79 -13.68 23.45
N LYS A 45 14.02 -14.80 22.75
CA LYS A 45 14.48 -14.80 21.36
C LYS A 45 13.48 -14.20 20.36
N ASN A 46 12.20 -14.11 20.73
CA ASN A 46 11.14 -13.56 19.89
C ASN A 46 10.67 -12.17 20.36
N ASN A 47 11.39 -11.52 21.29
CA ASN A 47 11.07 -10.22 21.89
C ASN A 47 9.78 -10.16 22.74
N LEU A 48 9.25 -11.30 23.18
CA LEU A 48 8.13 -11.40 24.14
C LEU A 48 8.66 -11.30 25.58
N MET A 49 9.14 -10.11 25.95
CA MET A 49 9.77 -9.82 27.25
C MET A 49 8.91 -10.22 28.46
N HIS A 50 7.63 -9.84 28.49
CA HIS A 50 6.75 -10.10 29.62
C HIS A 50 6.51 -11.60 29.83
N LYS A 51 6.34 -12.36 28.74
CA LYS A 51 6.27 -13.83 28.84
C LYS A 51 7.62 -14.43 29.20
N SER A 52 8.71 -13.91 28.66
CA SER A 52 10.05 -14.38 29.03
C SER A 52 10.29 -14.24 30.54
N ILE A 53 9.93 -13.09 31.11
CA ILE A 53 9.94 -12.81 32.56
C ILE A 53 9.07 -13.82 33.33
N GLU A 54 7.80 -13.99 32.94
CA GLU A 54 6.85 -14.93 33.57
C GLU A 54 7.46 -16.34 33.69
N PHE A 55 7.98 -16.86 32.58
CA PHE A 55 8.51 -18.21 32.51
C PHE A 55 9.85 -18.37 33.26
N TYR A 56 10.72 -17.36 33.27
CA TYR A 56 11.94 -17.38 34.09
C TYR A 56 11.67 -17.26 35.59
N GLU A 57 10.77 -16.36 36.02
CA GLU A 57 10.36 -16.27 37.43
C GLU A 57 9.71 -17.59 37.88
N LYS A 58 8.92 -18.24 37.02
CA LYS A 58 8.34 -19.55 37.32
C LYS A 58 9.41 -20.63 37.47
N ALA A 59 10.40 -20.69 36.58
CA ALA A 59 11.54 -21.61 36.70
C ALA A 59 12.36 -21.39 37.99
N ILE A 60 12.60 -20.13 38.38
CA ILE A 60 13.27 -19.79 39.64
C ILE A 60 12.43 -20.23 40.84
N SER A 61 11.10 -20.05 40.80
CA SER A 61 10.20 -20.42 41.91
C SER A 61 10.14 -21.93 42.19
N ILE A 62 10.32 -22.76 41.16
CA ILE A 62 10.42 -24.23 41.26
C ILE A 62 11.78 -24.64 41.82
N GLY A 63 12.82 -23.85 41.54
CA GLY A 63 14.20 -24.15 41.86
C GLY A 63 14.92 -24.77 40.66
N ILE A 64 15.89 -24.04 40.11
CA ILE A 64 16.63 -24.46 38.92
C ILE A 64 17.46 -25.71 39.23
N SER A 65 17.10 -26.84 38.62
CA SER A 65 17.69 -28.15 38.87
C SER A 65 19.14 -28.22 38.38
N GLN A 66 19.40 -27.65 37.20
CA GLN A 66 20.74 -27.56 36.60
C GLN A 66 21.43 -26.25 37.00
N LYS A 67 22.25 -26.28 38.06
CA LYS A 67 22.99 -25.10 38.56
C LYS A 67 23.87 -24.38 37.52
N SER A 68 24.25 -25.07 36.43
CA SER A 68 24.96 -24.51 35.28
C SER A 68 24.13 -23.50 34.47
N LEU A 69 22.80 -23.63 34.48
CA LEU A 69 21.84 -22.75 33.83
C LEU A 69 21.46 -21.54 34.68
N SER A 70 21.63 -21.60 36.01
CA SER A 70 21.20 -20.53 36.92
C SER A 70 21.80 -19.17 36.59
N PHE A 71 23.04 -19.11 36.09
CA PHE A 71 23.64 -17.86 35.62
C PHE A 71 22.84 -17.24 34.47
N GLU A 72 22.51 -18.04 33.45
CA GLU A 72 21.80 -17.57 32.25
C GLU A 72 20.39 -17.13 32.62
N VAL A 73 19.65 -17.94 33.40
CA VAL A 73 18.28 -17.59 33.81
C VAL A 73 18.22 -16.28 34.61
N TYR A 74 19.13 -16.05 35.56
CA TYR A 74 19.18 -14.77 36.27
C TYR A 74 19.69 -13.61 35.41
N TYR A 75 20.57 -13.87 34.44
CA TYR A 75 21.09 -12.84 33.53
C TYR A 75 20.03 -12.42 32.50
N SER A 76 19.40 -13.36 31.80
CA SER A 76 18.26 -13.10 30.91
C SER A 76 17.11 -12.44 31.66
N LEU A 77 16.72 -12.92 32.84
CA LEU A 77 15.67 -12.26 33.62
C LEU A 77 16.03 -10.80 33.97
N ALA A 78 17.30 -10.52 34.27
CA ALA A 78 17.77 -9.16 34.50
C ALA A 78 17.69 -8.28 33.25
N THR A 79 18.12 -8.78 32.08
CA THR A 79 18.06 -8.02 30.83
C THR A 79 16.62 -7.79 30.38
N GLN A 80 15.74 -8.79 30.45
CA GLN A 80 14.31 -8.62 30.14
C GLN A 80 13.65 -7.56 31.04
N TYR A 81 13.96 -7.54 32.34
CA TYR A 81 13.48 -6.49 33.24
C TYR A 81 14.00 -5.09 32.89
N ILE A 82 15.25 -4.96 32.45
CA ILE A 82 15.80 -3.70 31.95
C ILE A 82 15.09 -3.27 30.65
N LYS A 83 14.83 -4.20 29.73
CA LYS A 83 14.18 -3.91 28.43
C LYS A 83 12.75 -3.37 28.58
N ILE A 84 12.00 -3.78 29.61
CA ILE A 84 10.67 -3.22 29.92
C ILE A 84 10.72 -2.01 30.88
N GLY A 85 11.90 -1.58 31.31
CA GLY A 85 12.09 -0.41 32.18
C GLY A 85 11.97 -0.65 33.69
N ASN A 86 11.88 -1.90 34.15
CA ASN A 86 11.94 -2.22 35.57
C ASN A 86 13.39 -2.28 36.06
N ILE A 87 14.02 -1.10 36.12
CA ILE A 87 15.43 -0.92 36.48
C ILE A 87 15.79 -1.57 37.83
N THR A 88 14.89 -1.50 38.82
CA THR A 88 15.09 -2.06 40.16
C THR A 88 15.15 -3.59 40.15
N LYS A 89 14.19 -4.28 39.50
CA LYS A 89 14.27 -5.74 39.35
C LYS A 89 15.45 -6.15 38.47
N GLY A 90 15.73 -5.38 37.42
CA GLY A 90 16.89 -5.58 36.55
C GLY A 90 18.21 -5.62 37.33
N GLU A 91 18.49 -4.58 38.13
CA GLU A 91 19.68 -4.50 38.98
C GLU A 91 19.75 -5.63 40.02
N TYR A 92 18.62 -5.97 40.63
CA TYR A 92 18.52 -7.07 41.59
C TYR A 92 18.93 -8.41 40.98
N TYR A 93 18.35 -8.78 39.84
CA TYR A 93 18.68 -10.05 39.18
C TYR A 93 20.07 -10.05 38.54
N LEU A 94 20.56 -8.90 38.05
CA LEU A 94 21.93 -8.76 37.57
C LEU A 94 22.94 -9.00 38.72
N SER A 95 22.60 -8.54 39.93
CA SER A 95 23.39 -8.79 41.15
C SER A 95 23.31 -10.26 41.60
N LYS A 96 22.15 -10.93 41.46
CA LYS A 96 22.03 -12.38 41.69
C LYS A 96 22.91 -13.18 40.72
N SER A 97 22.89 -12.83 39.44
CA SER A 97 23.73 -13.47 38.41
C SER A 97 25.23 -13.25 38.69
N ARG A 98 25.63 -12.04 39.08
CA ARG A 98 27.00 -11.70 39.52
C ARG A 98 27.48 -12.58 40.69
N ASN A 99 26.63 -12.80 41.68
CA ASN A 99 26.96 -13.59 42.87
C ASN A 99 27.19 -15.09 42.57
N LEU A 100 26.77 -15.59 41.41
CA LEU A 100 27.10 -16.94 40.94
C LEU A 100 28.53 -17.10 40.40
N LYS A 101 29.31 -16.00 40.34
CA LYS A 101 30.74 -15.99 39.93
C LYS A 101 30.98 -16.70 38.58
N PRO A 102 30.45 -16.15 37.46
CA PRO A 102 30.60 -16.76 36.14
C PRO A 102 32.06 -17.03 35.78
N LYS A 103 32.36 -18.28 35.38
CA LYS A 103 33.73 -18.74 35.12
C LYS A 103 34.23 -18.49 33.69
N THR A 104 33.34 -18.20 32.74
CA THR A 104 33.73 -17.96 31.34
C THR A 104 33.92 -16.47 31.07
N LYS A 105 34.95 -16.12 30.28
CA LYS A 105 35.26 -14.72 29.92
C LYS A 105 34.06 -14.01 29.30
N SER A 106 33.36 -14.67 28.38
CA SER A 106 32.15 -14.11 27.73
C SER A 106 31.07 -13.70 28.75
N ARG A 107 30.70 -14.59 29.70
CA ARG A 107 29.71 -14.27 30.74
C ARG A 107 30.14 -13.10 31.63
N LEU A 108 31.44 -13.03 31.96
CA LEU A 108 31.99 -11.93 32.76
C LEU A 108 31.94 -10.59 32.02
N GLU A 109 32.30 -10.56 30.73
CA GLU A 109 32.24 -9.33 29.92
C GLU A 109 30.78 -8.88 29.68
N SER A 110 29.87 -9.79 29.36
CA SER A 110 28.43 -9.47 29.25
C SER A 110 27.87 -8.85 30.53
N LEU A 111 28.21 -9.43 31.70
CA LEU A 111 27.81 -8.93 33.00
C LEU A 111 28.39 -7.53 33.32
N LYS A 112 29.67 -7.29 32.99
CA LYS A 112 30.31 -5.97 33.14
C LYS A 112 29.63 -4.93 32.23
N GLN A 113 29.40 -5.28 30.96
CA GLN A 113 28.76 -4.42 29.97
C GLN A 113 27.37 -4.00 30.46
N SER A 114 26.49 -4.95 30.76
CA SER A 114 25.14 -4.64 31.26
C SER A 114 25.16 -3.87 32.58
N THR A 115 26.13 -4.11 33.48
CA THR A 115 26.25 -3.33 34.71
C THR A 115 26.59 -1.86 34.42
N ARG A 116 27.56 -1.59 33.55
CA ARG A 116 27.93 -0.22 33.14
C ARG A 116 26.79 0.48 32.40
N LEU A 117 26.17 -0.20 31.44
CA LEU A 117 25.07 0.36 30.66
C LEU A 117 23.85 0.66 31.53
N LEU A 118 23.59 -0.14 32.57
CA LEU A 118 22.53 0.14 33.54
C LEU A 118 22.81 1.39 34.38
N THR A 119 24.06 1.64 34.77
CA THR A 119 24.46 2.90 35.42
C THR A 119 24.26 4.09 34.48
N ASN A 120 24.66 3.97 33.21
CA ASN A 120 24.43 5.00 32.21
C ASN A 120 22.94 5.26 32.00
N LEU A 121 22.11 4.21 31.92
CA LEU A 121 20.66 4.31 31.75
C LEU A 121 20.00 5.06 32.92
N LYS A 122 20.43 4.78 34.16
CA LYS A 122 20.00 5.54 35.35
C LYS A 122 20.40 7.01 35.27
N ASN A 123 21.61 7.32 34.80
CA ASN A 123 22.06 8.70 34.62
C ASN A 123 21.22 9.44 33.57
N ALA A 124 20.86 8.79 32.45
CA ALA A 124 19.97 9.37 31.44
C ALA A 124 18.57 9.65 32.03
N ILE A 125 17.98 8.70 32.77
CA ILE A 125 16.67 8.90 33.43
C ILE A 125 16.69 10.12 34.35
N SER A 126 17.75 10.32 35.15
CA SER A 126 17.86 11.48 36.04
C SER A 126 18.03 12.83 35.34
N ASN A 127 18.44 12.84 34.07
CA ASN A 127 18.65 14.06 33.28
C ASN A 127 17.50 14.35 32.30
N ILE A 128 16.56 13.44 32.05
CA ILE A 128 15.64 13.55 30.91
C ILE A 128 14.72 14.78 30.95
N ASP A 129 14.29 15.20 32.14
CA ASP A 129 13.44 16.39 32.34
C ASP A 129 14.25 17.68 32.56
N THR A 130 15.54 17.60 32.92
CA THR A 130 16.36 18.75 33.33
C THR A 130 17.45 19.13 32.32
N ASN A 131 17.93 18.15 31.55
CA ASN A 131 18.92 18.26 30.50
C ASN A 131 18.70 17.13 29.46
N PRO A 132 17.67 17.25 28.60
CA PRO A 132 17.34 16.23 27.60
C PRO A 132 18.48 15.95 26.62
N GLU A 133 19.27 16.97 26.21
CA GLU A 133 20.45 16.79 25.33
C GLU A 133 21.50 15.83 25.94
N THR A 134 21.81 15.97 27.23
CA THR A 134 22.71 15.04 27.94
C THR A 134 22.13 13.62 27.94
N SER A 135 20.82 13.50 28.09
CA SER A 135 20.12 12.22 28.08
C SER A 135 20.17 11.56 26.69
N ILE A 136 19.90 12.32 25.62
CA ILE A 136 20.04 11.90 24.21
C ILE A 136 21.45 11.34 23.97
N ASN A 137 22.49 12.07 24.38
CA ASN A 137 23.88 11.65 24.21
C ASN A 137 24.20 10.35 24.97
N ILE A 138 23.71 10.19 26.20
CA ILE A 138 23.93 8.94 26.97
C ILE A 138 23.16 7.77 26.33
N LEU A 139 21.92 7.98 25.91
CA LEU A 139 21.05 6.93 25.36
C LEU A 139 21.53 6.45 23.99
N ASN A 140 21.96 7.36 23.11
CA ASN A 140 22.62 6.99 21.85
C ASN A 140 23.85 6.10 22.07
N ASN A 141 24.71 6.44 23.05
CA ASN A 141 25.85 5.60 23.41
C ASN A 141 25.47 4.22 23.98
N ILE A 142 24.33 4.11 24.67
CA ILE A 142 23.80 2.81 25.11
C ILE A 142 23.34 1.98 23.92
N LEU A 143 22.58 2.58 22.99
CA LEU A 143 22.00 1.89 21.84
C LEU A 143 23.05 1.49 20.79
N LEU A 144 24.19 2.17 20.71
CA LEU A 144 25.36 1.70 19.94
C LEU A 144 25.95 0.37 20.44
N GLU A 145 25.73 0.02 21.72
CA GLU A 145 26.21 -1.23 22.33
C GLU A 145 25.09 -2.28 22.54
N LYS A 146 23.86 -1.81 22.69
CA LYS A 146 22.64 -2.56 22.99
C LYS A 146 21.45 -1.89 22.33
N ASP A 147 21.37 -2.06 21.02
CA ASP A 147 20.23 -1.70 20.18
C ASP A 147 18.93 -2.37 20.69
N ASP A 148 19.05 -3.59 21.22
CA ASP A 148 17.97 -4.38 21.80
C ASP A 148 17.45 -3.93 23.18
N TRP A 149 17.92 -2.79 23.72
CA TRP A 149 17.44 -2.20 24.98
C TRP A 149 16.24 -1.27 24.76
N PHE A 150 15.08 -1.86 24.50
CA PHE A 150 13.88 -1.13 24.07
C PHE A 150 13.43 0.00 25.01
N TYR A 151 13.62 -0.11 26.33
CA TYR A 151 13.38 1.00 27.25
C TYR A 151 14.35 2.18 27.09
N ALA A 152 15.63 1.94 26.76
CA ALA A 152 16.56 3.02 26.43
C ALA A 152 16.14 3.73 25.13
N GLN A 153 15.63 2.99 24.15
CA GLN A 153 15.09 3.56 22.92
C GLN A 153 13.79 4.34 23.15
N LYS A 154 12.89 3.84 24.01
CA LYS A 154 11.70 4.60 24.46
C LYS A 154 12.11 5.92 25.13
N LEU A 155 13.10 5.87 26.03
CA LEU A 155 13.62 7.07 26.69
C LEU A 155 14.30 8.03 25.72
N LEU A 156 14.92 7.54 24.63
CA LEU A 156 15.53 8.40 23.61
C LEU A 156 14.45 9.17 22.85
N GLY A 157 13.34 8.51 22.48
CA GLY A 157 12.17 9.19 21.89
C GLY A 157 11.64 10.29 22.81
N LEU A 158 11.40 9.96 24.08
CA LEU A 158 10.96 10.93 25.10
C LEU A 158 11.96 12.07 25.29
N ALA A 159 13.26 11.80 25.24
CA ALA A 159 14.29 12.84 25.37
C ALA A 159 14.28 13.78 24.15
N TYR A 160 14.05 13.28 22.94
CA TYR A 160 13.85 14.11 21.75
C TYR A 160 12.56 14.96 21.84
N GLU A 161 11.44 14.42 22.32
CA GLU A 161 10.22 15.21 22.60
C GLU A 161 10.51 16.35 23.57
N LYS A 162 11.20 16.06 24.68
CA LYS A 162 11.60 17.04 25.70
C LYS A 162 12.59 18.09 25.18
N ASN A 163 13.38 17.75 24.15
CA ASN A 163 14.29 18.68 23.48
C ASN A 163 13.62 19.50 22.36
N GLY A 164 12.33 19.29 22.08
CA GLY A 164 11.60 19.97 21.01
C GLY A 164 11.86 19.40 19.60
N GLU A 165 12.23 18.11 19.50
CA GLU A 165 12.58 17.43 18.26
C GLU A 165 11.60 16.28 17.93
N PRO A 166 10.30 16.56 17.69
CA PRO A 166 9.25 15.54 17.54
C PRO A 166 9.50 14.57 16.37
N ASP A 167 10.07 15.04 15.26
CA ASP A 167 10.37 14.21 14.08
C ASP A 167 11.37 13.09 14.43
N LYS A 168 12.41 13.42 15.21
CA LYS A 168 13.41 12.44 15.68
C LYS A 168 12.84 11.52 16.76
N ALA A 169 11.91 12.01 17.59
CA ALA A 169 11.18 11.15 18.51
C ALA A 169 10.35 10.11 17.73
N LEU A 170 9.59 10.55 16.71
CA LEU A 170 8.80 9.68 15.85
C LEU A 170 9.66 8.65 15.13
N GLU A 171 10.80 9.04 14.54
CA GLU A 171 11.78 8.13 13.95
C GLU A 171 12.31 7.12 14.97
N THR A 172 12.68 7.59 16.17
CA THR A 172 13.20 6.73 17.26
C THR A 172 12.18 5.69 17.70
N TYR A 173 10.90 6.06 17.81
CA TYR A 173 9.82 5.13 18.13
C TYR A 173 9.51 4.18 16.97
N LYS A 174 9.50 4.66 15.71
CA LYS A 174 9.35 3.79 14.53
C LYS A 174 10.44 2.72 14.45
N ASN A 175 11.67 3.05 14.84
CA ASN A 175 12.77 2.08 14.90
C ASN A 175 12.52 0.92 15.90
N LEU A 176 11.63 1.06 16.90
CA LEU A 176 11.21 -0.07 17.75
C LEU A 176 10.36 -1.09 16.99
N LEU A 177 9.62 -0.66 15.95
CA LEU A 177 8.80 -1.55 15.12
C LEU A 177 9.65 -2.51 14.27
N LEU A 178 10.94 -2.21 14.06
CA LEU A 178 11.86 -3.12 13.37
C LEU A 178 12.06 -4.44 14.13
N TYR A 179 11.96 -4.41 15.47
CA TYR A 179 12.08 -5.58 16.34
C TYR A 179 10.80 -6.44 16.42
N LEU A 180 9.70 -6.02 15.76
CA LEU A 180 8.53 -6.87 15.56
C LEU A 180 8.90 -8.01 14.59
N ASN A 181 8.83 -9.24 15.13
CA ASN A 181 9.09 -10.47 14.37
C ASN A 181 8.10 -10.65 13.20
N ILE A 182 6.84 -10.22 13.40
CA ILE A 182 5.81 -10.16 12.35
C ILE A 182 5.09 -8.81 12.44
N LYS A 183 5.40 -7.94 11.47
CA LYS A 183 4.88 -6.57 11.28
C LYS A 183 3.53 -6.59 10.53
N ASN A 184 3.44 -7.43 9.51
CA ASN A 184 2.22 -7.70 8.76
C ASN A 184 2.23 -9.16 8.25
N ILE A 185 1.05 -9.67 7.88
CA ILE A 185 0.90 -10.87 7.05
C ILE A 185 -0.04 -10.50 5.90
N VAL A 186 0.28 -10.93 4.69
CA VAL A 186 -0.54 -10.70 3.50
C VAL A 186 -0.74 -11.98 2.70
N LEU A 187 -1.87 -12.09 2.00
CA LEU A 187 -2.18 -13.09 0.99
C LEU A 187 -1.83 -12.51 -0.39
N ALA A 188 -1.05 -13.26 -1.18
CA ALA A 188 -0.65 -12.90 -2.52
C ALA A 188 -0.81 -14.08 -3.49
N GLY A 189 -1.10 -13.81 -4.78
CA GLY A 189 -1.28 -14.82 -5.81
C GLY A 189 0.03 -15.40 -6.37
N GLU A 190 -0.08 -16.32 -7.35
CA GLU A 190 1.06 -16.99 -8.00
C GLU A 190 2.02 -16.02 -8.73
N LYS A 191 1.48 -15.06 -9.50
CA LYS A 191 2.26 -14.17 -10.39
C LYS A 191 2.56 -12.79 -9.80
N THR A 192 2.19 -12.51 -8.55
CA THR A 192 2.14 -11.12 -8.04
C THR A 192 3.53 -10.50 -7.83
N THR A 193 3.77 -9.38 -8.50
CA THR A 193 4.67 -8.33 -8.02
C THR A 193 4.04 -7.59 -6.83
N PRO A 194 4.77 -6.71 -6.10
CA PRO A 194 4.21 -5.87 -5.03
C PRO A 194 2.95 -5.06 -5.40
N SER A 195 2.68 -4.89 -6.70
CA SER A 195 1.57 -4.09 -7.21
C SER A 195 0.30 -4.88 -7.58
N ASP A 196 0.29 -6.22 -7.50
CA ASP A 196 -0.73 -7.06 -8.17
C ASP A 196 -1.83 -7.63 -7.25
N GLY A 197 -2.38 -6.80 -6.35
CA GLY A 197 -3.57 -7.17 -5.57
C GLY A 197 -3.26 -8.08 -4.37
N ILE A 198 -2.69 -7.46 -3.34
CA ILE A 198 -2.30 -8.08 -2.08
C ILE A 198 -3.40 -7.82 -1.04
N TYR A 199 -3.74 -8.84 -0.24
CA TYR A 199 -4.78 -8.75 0.79
C TYR A 199 -4.17 -8.91 2.18
N THR A 200 -4.31 -7.90 3.04
CA THR A 200 -3.68 -7.89 4.37
C THR A 200 -4.53 -8.64 5.38
N PHE A 201 -3.93 -9.56 6.14
CA PHE A 201 -4.57 -10.17 7.30
C PHE A 201 -4.66 -9.15 8.43
N ILE A 202 -5.78 -9.15 9.16
CA ILE A 202 -5.92 -8.36 10.37
C ILE A 202 -5.55 -9.21 11.59
N ARG A 203 -4.72 -8.68 12.49
CA ARG A 203 -4.43 -9.31 13.78
C ARG A 203 -5.64 -9.16 14.71
N ASN A 204 -5.93 -10.20 15.48
CA ASN A 204 -6.98 -10.21 16.49
C ASN A 204 -6.71 -9.16 17.58
N LYS A 205 -7.72 -8.34 17.92
CA LYS A 205 -7.60 -7.18 18.84
C LYS A 205 -7.16 -7.50 20.27
N ASN A 206 -7.35 -8.74 20.73
CA ASN A 206 -6.87 -9.20 22.04
C ASN A 206 -5.42 -9.71 21.99
N ASP A 207 -4.72 -9.46 20.87
CA ASP A 207 -3.37 -9.91 20.57
C ASP A 207 -3.12 -11.39 20.94
N THR A 208 -3.98 -12.27 20.47
CA THR A 208 -3.84 -13.73 20.70
C THR A 208 -2.80 -14.38 19.77
N GLY A 209 -2.09 -13.59 18.96
CA GLY A 209 -1.28 -14.06 17.83
C GLY A 209 -2.12 -14.66 16.69
N LEU A 210 -3.44 -14.52 16.72
CA LEU A 210 -4.33 -14.91 15.62
C LEU A 210 -4.40 -13.79 14.57
N TRP A 211 -4.23 -14.16 13.30
CA TRP A 211 -4.40 -13.30 12.14
C TRP A 211 -5.50 -13.89 11.26
N GLU A 212 -6.43 -13.06 10.79
CA GLU A 212 -7.60 -13.49 10.03
C GLU A 212 -7.79 -12.61 8.78
N LEU A 213 -8.24 -13.22 7.70
CA LEU A 213 -8.57 -12.54 6.45
C LEU A 213 -9.81 -13.21 5.84
N LYS A 214 -10.82 -12.41 5.53
CA LYS A 214 -12.01 -12.84 4.79
C LYS A 214 -11.94 -12.35 3.36
N LEU A 215 -12.18 -13.23 2.39
CA LEU A 215 -12.27 -12.87 0.97
C LEU A 215 -13.53 -13.48 0.36
N TYR A 216 -14.28 -12.69 -0.38
CA TYR A 216 -15.35 -13.17 -1.26
C TYR A 216 -14.75 -13.42 -2.64
N LEU A 217 -14.61 -14.69 -3.02
CA LEU A 217 -14.01 -15.08 -4.30
C LEU A 217 -15.05 -15.71 -5.22
N PRO A 218 -15.02 -15.43 -6.54
CA PRO A 218 -15.89 -16.10 -7.50
C PRO A 218 -15.47 -17.57 -7.71
N LYS A 219 -16.29 -18.33 -8.44
CA LYS A 219 -15.97 -19.70 -8.84
C LYS A 219 -14.63 -19.78 -9.57
N GLY A 220 -13.75 -20.65 -9.11
CA GLY A 220 -12.42 -20.78 -9.70
C GLY A 220 -11.42 -21.51 -8.82
N LYS A 221 -10.24 -21.75 -9.37
CA LYS A 221 -9.11 -22.40 -8.69
C LYS A 221 -7.98 -21.40 -8.52
N TYR A 222 -7.70 -21.03 -7.27
CA TYR A 222 -6.75 -19.98 -6.91
C TYR A 222 -5.49 -20.57 -6.30
N LYS A 223 -4.34 -20.13 -6.80
CA LYS A 223 -3.04 -20.39 -6.19
C LYS A 223 -2.60 -19.17 -5.39
N TYR A 224 -2.23 -19.36 -4.14
CA TYR A 224 -1.86 -18.28 -3.23
C TYR A 224 -0.68 -18.66 -2.33
N ARG A 225 -0.07 -17.65 -1.73
CA ARG A 225 0.92 -17.75 -0.67
C ARG A 225 0.64 -16.72 0.40
N PHE A 226 1.06 -17.00 1.62
CA PHE A 226 1.14 -16.00 2.66
C PHE A 226 2.55 -15.41 2.66
N ILE A 227 2.67 -14.11 2.88
CA ILE A 227 3.95 -13.40 3.00
C ILE A 227 3.91 -12.65 4.33
N LYS A 228 4.92 -12.85 5.18
CA LYS A 228 5.15 -12.03 6.37
C LYS A 228 6.05 -10.85 6.04
N ASN A 229 5.87 -9.75 6.77
CA ASN A 229 6.73 -8.56 6.70
C ASN A 229 6.88 -8.05 5.26
N PHE A 230 5.78 -8.14 4.51
CA PHE A 230 5.70 -7.69 3.13
C PHE A 230 6.01 -6.20 3.06
N GLY A 231 6.92 -5.83 2.15
CA GLY A 231 7.45 -4.47 2.02
C GLY A 231 8.61 -4.12 2.97
N TYR A 232 8.99 -5.00 3.90
CA TYR A 232 10.13 -4.80 4.81
C TYR A 232 11.37 -5.61 4.39
N PRO A 233 12.59 -5.23 4.81
CA PRO A 233 13.82 -5.97 4.48
C PRO A 233 13.84 -7.43 4.94
N ASP A 234 12.99 -7.79 5.90
CA ASP A 234 12.85 -9.15 6.44
C ASP A 234 11.59 -9.91 5.93
N GLU A 235 11.08 -9.50 4.75
CA GLU A 235 10.01 -10.18 4.01
C GLU A 235 10.29 -11.69 3.83
N GLY A 236 9.26 -12.52 4.00
CA GLY A 236 9.41 -13.96 3.77
C GLY A 236 8.10 -14.70 3.59
N ASN A 237 8.12 -15.78 2.80
CA ASN A 237 6.95 -16.62 2.57
C ASN A 237 6.58 -17.43 3.84
N LEU A 238 5.28 -17.53 4.13
CA LEU A 238 4.70 -18.40 5.13
C LEU A 238 3.91 -19.53 4.46
N ILE A 239 3.91 -20.71 5.07
CA ILE A 239 3.15 -21.89 4.60
C ILE A 239 1.78 -21.90 5.29
N ASP A 240 0.70 -21.97 4.52
CA ASP A 240 -0.64 -22.16 5.07
C ASP A 240 -0.79 -23.61 5.55
N LYS A 241 -0.56 -23.84 6.85
CA LYS A 241 -0.68 -25.18 7.46
C LYS A 241 -2.13 -25.66 7.60
N ASN A 242 -3.11 -24.78 7.41
CA ASN A 242 -4.52 -25.12 7.47
C ASN A 242 -5.02 -25.66 6.11
N ASN A 243 -4.26 -25.43 5.03
CA ASN A 243 -4.54 -25.99 3.71
C ASN A 243 -3.50 -27.06 3.31
N PRO A 244 -3.87 -28.35 3.24
CA PRO A 244 -2.94 -29.42 2.88
C PRO A 244 -2.58 -29.45 1.38
N ILE A 245 -3.31 -28.73 0.52
CA ILE A 245 -3.10 -28.76 -0.94
C ILE A 245 -2.09 -27.69 -1.33
N SER A 246 -0.87 -28.11 -1.66
CA SER A 246 0.18 -27.21 -2.14
C SER A 246 0.96 -27.79 -3.33
N VAL A 247 1.52 -26.90 -4.14
CA VAL A 247 2.34 -27.20 -5.33
C VAL A 247 3.69 -26.50 -5.18
N ARG A 248 4.77 -27.23 -5.50
CA ARG A 248 6.11 -26.65 -5.60
C ARG A 248 6.26 -25.90 -6.91
N THR A 249 6.76 -24.67 -6.85
CA THR A 249 7.14 -23.90 -8.04
C THR A 249 8.50 -24.34 -8.54
N GLU A 250 8.82 -24.04 -9.81
CA GLU A 250 10.12 -24.33 -10.43
C GLU A 250 11.30 -23.71 -9.66
N LYS A 251 11.07 -22.59 -8.97
CA LYS A 251 12.05 -21.90 -8.11
C LYS A 251 12.09 -22.45 -6.67
N GLY A 252 11.44 -23.58 -6.40
CA GLY A 252 11.43 -24.25 -5.09
C GLY A 252 10.49 -23.63 -4.05
N GLY A 253 9.68 -22.63 -4.41
CA GLY A 253 8.65 -22.07 -3.54
C GLY A 253 7.45 -23.00 -3.37
N ILE A 254 6.61 -22.74 -2.38
CA ILE A 254 5.36 -23.49 -2.15
C ILE A 254 4.18 -22.54 -2.34
N LEU A 255 3.24 -22.91 -3.21
CA LEU A 255 1.95 -22.24 -3.38
C LEU A 255 0.84 -23.16 -2.87
N ASN A 256 -0.08 -22.62 -2.10
CA ASN A 256 -1.28 -23.32 -1.64
C ASN A 256 -2.39 -23.16 -2.69
N ILE A 257 -3.35 -24.09 -2.72
CA ILE A 257 -4.45 -24.07 -3.69
C ILE A 257 -5.80 -24.09 -2.96
N VAL A 258 -6.67 -23.15 -3.28
CA VAL A 258 -8.08 -23.17 -2.89
C VAL A 258 -8.97 -23.23 -4.13
N GLU A 259 -10.06 -23.99 -4.05
CA GLU A 259 -11.04 -24.14 -5.13
C GLU A 259 -12.40 -23.67 -4.62
N VAL A 260 -12.92 -22.60 -5.23
CA VAL A 260 -14.27 -22.08 -4.99
C VAL A 260 -15.24 -22.77 -5.94
N LYS A 261 -16.29 -23.38 -5.38
CA LYS A 261 -17.19 -24.26 -6.15
C LYS A 261 -18.53 -23.61 -6.51
N LYS A 262 -18.97 -22.65 -5.71
CA LYS A 262 -20.14 -21.79 -5.97
C LYS A 262 -19.75 -20.63 -6.86
N ASP A 263 -20.74 -19.96 -7.45
CA ASP A 263 -20.51 -18.78 -8.29
C ASP A 263 -19.75 -17.67 -7.52
N TYR A 264 -20.04 -17.52 -6.22
CA TYR A 264 -19.26 -16.77 -5.23
C TYR A 264 -19.26 -17.50 -3.87
N GLU A 265 -18.18 -17.37 -3.09
CA GLU A 265 -18.03 -17.98 -1.76
C GLU A 265 -17.15 -17.11 -0.83
N GLU A 266 -17.57 -16.94 0.44
CA GLU A 266 -16.70 -16.36 1.49
C GLU A 266 -15.67 -17.42 1.92
N LEU A 267 -14.39 -17.10 1.76
CA LEU A 267 -13.27 -17.88 2.25
C LEU A 267 -12.62 -17.18 3.44
N ASN A 268 -12.47 -17.93 4.53
CA ASN A 268 -11.86 -17.47 5.77
C ASN A 268 -10.45 -18.05 5.89
N PHE A 269 -9.45 -17.21 5.67
CA PHE A 269 -8.04 -17.56 5.87
C PHE A 269 -7.62 -17.17 7.29
N SER A 270 -6.80 -17.99 7.93
CA SER A 270 -6.22 -17.66 9.23
C SER A 270 -4.79 -18.16 9.38
N TYR A 271 -4.00 -17.42 10.16
CA TYR A 271 -2.64 -17.78 10.52
C TYR A 271 -2.40 -17.54 12.02
N LYS A 272 -1.56 -18.35 12.66
CA LYS A 272 -1.23 -18.21 14.09
C LYS A 272 0.25 -17.99 14.31
N THR A 273 0.56 -16.93 15.04
CA THR A 273 1.89 -16.47 15.42
C THR A 273 2.02 -16.46 16.94
N LEU A 274 3.22 -16.15 17.44
CA LEU A 274 3.30 -15.64 18.81
C LEU A 274 2.53 -14.30 18.90
N PRO A 275 1.96 -13.98 20.09
CA PRO A 275 1.44 -12.64 20.36
C PRO A 275 2.58 -11.61 20.33
N GLU A 276 2.24 -10.33 20.29
CA GLU A 276 3.18 -9.25 20.54
C GLU A 276 3.46 -9.10 22.05
N ASP A 277 4.40 -8.22 22.38
CA ASP A 277 4.65 -7.83 23.75
C ASP A 277 3.97 -6.48 24.03
N SER A 278 3.25 -6.39 25.14
CA SER A 278 2.51 -5.18 25.51
C SER A 278 3.40 -3.94 25.65
N PHE A 279 4.71 -4.10 25.89
CA PHE A 279 5.65 -2.98 25.80
C PHE A 279 5.67 -2.36 24.40
N ILE A 280 5.70 -3.18 23.34
CA ILE A 280 5.76 -2.72 21.95
C ILE A 280 4.40 -2.18 21.50
N THR A 281 3.29 -2.82 21.89
CA THR A 281 1.94 -2.32 21.57
C THR A 281 1.71 -0.90 22.13
N ASN A 282 2.19 -0.62 23.35
CA ASN A 282 2.15 0.73 23.91
C ASN A 282 3.00 1.75 23.12
N ILE A 283 4.11 1.33 22.49
CA ILE A 283 4.91 2.21 21.62
C ILE A 283 4.16 2.55 20.33
N MET A 284 3.40 1.61 19.77
CA MET A 284 2.56 1.87 18.59
C MET A 284 1.47 2.92 18.89
N GLN A 285 0.93 2.92 20.11
CA GLN A 285 0.02 3.98 20.59
C GLN A 285 0.73 5.33 20.71
N ASN A 286 1.93 5.39 21.31
CA ASN A 286 2.73 6.63 21.34
C ASN A 286 3.01 7.20 19.94
N ILE A 287 3.32 6.34 18.95
CA ILE A 287 3.52 6.74 17.55
C ILE A 287 2.23 7.35 16.97
N ALA A 288 1.08 6.71 17.19
CA ALA A 288 -0.23 7.22 16.75
C ALA A 288 -0.56 8.59 17.38
N GLU A 289 -0.36 8.74 18.69
CA GLU A 289 -0.63 9.99 19.41
C GLU A 289 0.27 11.14 18.94
N LEU A 290 1.58 10.90 18.81
CA LEU A 290 2.53 11.90 18.33
C LEU A 290 2.21 12.32 16.89
N ARG A 291 1.97 11.35 16.00
CA ARG A 291 1.65 11.65 14.60
C ARG A 291 0.31 12.35 14.45
N LYS A 292 -0.70 11.99 15.25
CA LYS A 292 -1.98 12.70 15.32
C LYS A 292 -1.80 14.14 15.80
N SER A 293 -0.98 14.37 16.82
CA SER A 293 -0.66 15.71 17.34
C SER A 293 0.06 16.57 16.30
N GLU A 294 1.07 16.02 15.62
CA GLU A 294 1.82 16.69 14.55
C GLU A 294 0.88 17.14 13.41
N LEU A 295 0.06 16.21 12.89
CA LEU A 295 -0.92 16.50 11.83
C LEU A 295 -1.95 17.56 12.26
N LEU A 296 -2.42 17.54 13.52
CA LEU A 296 -3.36 18.53 14.05
C LEU A 296 -2.73 19.91 14.25
N GLN A 297 -1.46 19.98 14.68
CA GLN A 297 -0.75 21.26 14.84
C GLN A 297 -0.41 21.89 13.50
N GLN A 298 -0.01 21.07 12.52
CA GLN A 298 0.42 21.54 11.20
C GLN A 298 -0.75 21.94 10.29
N TYR A 299 -1.95 21.34 10.49
CA TYR A 299 -3.10 21.52 9.60
C TYR A 299 -4.42 21.77 10.37
N SER A 300 -4.56 22.95 10.96
CA SER A 300 -5.71 23.34 11.81
C SER A 300 -7.04 23.58 11.05
N THR A 301 -7.05 23.49 9.72
CA THR A 301 -8.25 23.67 8.89
C THR A 301 -8.33 22.64 7.78
N VAL A 302 -9.33 21.78 7.83
CA VAL A 302 -9.68 20.95 6.67
C VAL A 302 -10.28 21.85 5.60
N LEU A 303 -9.51 22.13 4.55
CA LEU A 303 -9.96 22.86 3.37
C LEU A 303 -10.87 21.98 2.49
N TYR A 304 -12.01 21.57 3.04
CA TYR A 304 -13.14 21.10 2.25
C TYR A 304 -13.60 22.25 1.35
N GLY A 305 -13.16 22.22 0.09
CA GLY A 305 -13.35 23.30 -0.88
C GLY A 305 -14.76 23.86 -0.87
N GLN A 306 -14.92 25.04 -0.28
CA GLN A 306 -16.13 25.83 -0.40
C GLN A 306 -16.16 26.43 -1.80
N ASN A 307 -16.87 25.77 -2.72
CA ASN A 307 -17.76 26.39 -3.69
C ASN A 307 -18.43 25.34 -4.59
N VAL A 308 -19.54 25.76 -5.21
CA VAL A 308 -20.38 25.08 -6.24
C VAL A 308 -21.69 24.45 -5.74
N LYS A 309 -22.77 24.76 -6.46
CA LYS A 309 -24.19 24.47 -6.15
C LYS A 309 -24.63 23.01 -6.41
N VAL A 310 -23.74 22.03 -6.30
CA VAL A 310 -24.09 20.61 -6.49
C VAL A 310 -24.13 19.91 -5.13
N LYS A 311 -25.25 19.23 -4.83
CA LYS A 311 -25.39 18.50 -3.56
C LYS A 311 -24.51 17.26 -3.58
N LYS A 312 -23.38 17.33 -2.86
CA LYS A 312 -22.52 16.19 -2.53
C LYS A 312 -23.32 15.13 -1.75
N MET A 313 -23.02 13.86 -1.95
CA MET A 313 -23.58 12.73 -1.20
C MET A 313 -22.59 12.29 -0.11
N PRO A 314 -23.07 11.92 1.09
CA PRO A 314 -22.22 11.31 2.11
C PRO A 314 -21.76 9.93 1.65
N ILE A 315 -20.48 9.64 1.86
CA ILE A 315 -19.86 8.32 1.75
C ILE A 315 -19.04 8.10 3.00
N THR A 316 -19.25 6.95 3.65
CA THR A 316 -18.44 6.50 4.77
C THR A 316 -17.41 5.52 4.24
N PHE A 317 -16.14 5.89 4.30
CA PHE A 317 -15.03 4.93 4.17
C PHE A 317 -14.80 4.24 5.50
N ARG A 318 -14.54 2.93 5.47
CA ARG A 318 -14.32 2.10 6.66
C ARG A 318 -13.15 1.15 6.41
N TYR A 319 -12.27 1.00 7.39
CA TYR A 319 -11.11 0.11 7.29
C TYR A 319 -10.77 -0.50 8.66
N TYR A 320 -10.80 -1.83 8.77
CA TYR A 320 -10.46 -2.53 10.01
C TYR A 320 -8.95 -2.76 10.13
N ASN A 321 -8.29 -2.05 11.05
CA ASN A 321 -6.91 -2.33 11.45
C ASN A 321 -6.60 -1.74 12.84
N PRO A 322 -6.75 -2.52 13.94
CA PRO A 322 -6.50 -2.04 15.30
C PRO A 322 -5.02 -1.73 15.58
N ASN A 323 -4.11 -2.16 14.69
CA ASN A 323 -2.66 -2.03 14.85
C ASN A 323 -2.05 -0.99 13.90
N ALA A 324 -2.86 -0.32 13.07
CA ALA A 324 -2.40 0.87 12.37
C ALA A 324 -2.17 1.99 13.40
N TYR A 325 -1.17 2.83 13.17
CA TYR A 325 -0.99 4.08 13.90
C TYR A 325 -1.58 5.28 13.13
N ALA A 326 -1.79 5.12 11.83
CA ALA A 326 -2.50 6.07 10.97
C ALA A 326 -3.04 5.37 9.72
N VAL A 327 -4.23 5.78 9.28
CA VAL A 327 -4.86 5.32 8.03
C VAL A 327 -5.43 6.53 7.28
N TRP A 328 -5.15 6.59 5.98
CA TRP A 328 -5.68 7.61 5.09
C TRP A 328 -6.41 6.98 3.91
N VAL A 329 -7.47 7.62 3.44
CA VAL A 329 -8.11 7.30 2.17
C VAL A 329 -7.40 8.07 1.04
N VAL A 330 -6.99 7.37 -0.01
CA VAL A 330 -6.35 7.94 -1.20
C VAL A 330 -7.07 7.48 -2.47
N GLY A 331 -7.43 8.39 -3.36
CA GLY A 331 -8.19 8.07 -4.57
C GLY A 331 -8.25 9.17 -5.61
N SER A 332 -9.02 8.94 -6.67
CA SER A 332 -9.19 9.89 -7.77
C SER A 332 -9.79 11.23 -7.33
N PHE A 333 -10.49 11.27 -6.18
CA PHE A 333 -11.03 12.47 -5.54
C PHE A 333 -10.00 13.32 -4.78
N ASN A 334 -8.80 12.80 -4.48
CA ASN A 334 -7.74 13.51 -3.77
C ASN A 334 -6.33 13.22 -4.33
N ARG A 335 -6.21 13.03 -5.66
CA ARG A 335 -4.93 12.79 -6.38
C ARG A 335 -4.13 11.58 -5.86
N PHE A 336 -4.80 10.60 -5.25
CA PHE A 336 -4.15 9.51 -4.54
C PHE A 336 -3.10 9.98 -3.51
N GLY A 337 -3.28 11.15 -2.89
CA GLY A 337 -2.35 11.74 -1.93
C GLY A 337 -1.14 12.50 -2.51
N LYS A 338 -0.94 12.49 -3.83
CA LYS A 338 0.30 13.02 -4.42
C LYS A 338 0.24 14.52 -4.73
N ASN A 339 1.28 15.25 -4.30
CA ASN A 339 1.48 16.65 -4.68
C ASN A 339 2.29 16.76 -6.00
N GLY A 340 1.57 16.53 -7.10
CA GLY A 340 2.13 16.56 -8.45
C GLY A 340 2.49 15.17 -8.98
N SER A 341 2.99 15.14 -10.22
CA SER A 341 3.31 13.91 -10.95
C SER A 341 4.67 13.31 -10.57
N GLU A 342 5.58 14.09 -10.00
CA GLU A 342 6.99 13.72 -9.82
C GLU A 342 7.35 13.25 -8.38
N THR A 343 6.40 13.31 -7.43
CA THR A 343 6.66 12.97 -6.02
C THR A 343 6.27 11.53 -5.67
N THR A 344 7.25 10.73 -5.24
CA THR A 344 7.02 9.48 -4.48
C THR A 344 6.59 9.77 -3.03
N ILE A 345 6.86 10.98 -2.54
CA ILE A 345 6.53 11.43 -1.20
C ILE A 345 5.03 11.72 -1.11
N LEU A 346 4.44 11.18 -0.06
CA LEU A 346 3.06 11.39 0.33
C LEU A 346 2.86 12.81 0.90
N ASP A 347 2.01 13.66 0.29
CA ASP A 347 1.76 15.03 0.76
C ASP A 347 0.46 15.17 1.61
N PRO A 348 0.55 15.65 2.87
CA PRO A 348 -0.59 15.82 3.78
C PRO A 348 -1.79 16.60 3.26
N ASN A 349 -1.60 17.55 2.33
CA ASN A 349 -2.68 18.36 1.77
C ASN A 349 -3.65 17.55 0.90
N PHE A 350 -3.28 16.32 0.52
CA PHE A 350 -4.04 15.46 -0.38
C PHE A 350 -4.51 14.15 0.30
N TYR A 351 -4.23 13.92 1.59
CA TYR A 351 -4.86 12.82 2.33
C TYR A 351 -6.22 13.16 2.87
N TRP A 352 -7.07 12.14 2.90
CA TRP A 352 -8.26 12.13 3.73
C TRP A 352 -7.98 11.23 4.93
N ASN A 353 -7.56 11.84 6.04
CA ASN A 353 -7.25 11.14 7.30
C ASN A 353 -8.50 10.48 7.87
N MET A 354 -8.39 9.23 8.30
CA MET A 354 -9.50 8.52 8.93
C MET A 354 -9.44 8.68 10.45
N GLU A 355 -10.61 8.70 11.09
CA GLU A 355 -10.72 8.69 12.55
C GLU A 355 -10.68 7.24 13.01
N GLY A 356 -9.72 6.88 13.87
CA GLY A 356 -9.59 5.52 14.38
C GLY A 356 -8.26 5.23 15.09
N PRO A 357 -8.02 3.96 15.43
CA PRO A 357 -9.02 2.90 15.43
C PRO A 357 -10.03 3.10 16.58
N ASP A 358 -11.31 2.75 16.39
CA ASP A 358 -12.30 2.68 17.47
C ASP A 358 -12.03 1.50 18.43
N GLU A 359 -12.86 1.32 19.47
CA GLU A 359 -12.77 0.18 20.42
C GLU A 359 -12.94 -1.20 19.74
N ASN A 360 -13.41 -1.22 18.49
CA ASN A 360 -13.58 -2.39 17.66
C ASN A 360 -12.49 -2.54 16.59
N GLY A 361 -11.52 -1.60 16.51
CA GLY A 361 -10.38 -1.60 15.59
C GLY A 361 -10.66 -0.98 14.21
N PHE A 362 -11.80 -0.30 14.02
CA PHE A 362 -12.18 0.33 12.77
C PHE A 362 -11.68 1.78 12.68
N TRP A 363 -11.16 2.12 11.51
CA TRP A 363 -10.96 3.48 11.05
C TRP A 363 -12.15 3.86 10.19
N GLU A 364 -12.73 5.03 10.43
CA GLU A 364 -13.89 5.52 9.70
C GLU A 364 -13.70 6.97 9.23
N LEU A 365 -14.32 7.32 8.11
CA LEU A 365 -14.35 8.67 7.60
C LEU A 365 -15.63 8.91 6.80
N GLU A 366 -16.52 9.78 7.29
CA GLU A 366 -17.61 10.32 6.48
C GLU A 366 -17.14 11.54 5.69
N VAL A 367 -17.29 11.49 4.37
CA VAL A 367 -16.96 12.58 3.44
C VAL A 367 -18.06 12.80 2.42
N TYR A 368 -18.18 14.06 2.00
CA TYR A 368 -19.18 14.50 1.04
C TYR A 368 -18.53 14.63 -0.34
N ILE A 369 -18.86 13.70 -1.24
CA ILE A 369 -18.31 13.66 -2.61
C ILE A 369 -19.37 13.85 -3.68
N TYR A 370 -18.97 14.20 -4.89
CA TYR A 370 -19.92 14.33 -6.00
C TYR A 370 -20.38 12.95 -6.49
N PRO A 371 -21.56 12.84 -7.09
CA PRO A 371 -21.96 11.60 -7.76
C PRO A 371 -21.04 11.26 -8.95
N GLY A 372 -20.55 10.02 -9.03
CA GLY A 372 -19.55 9.58 -10.02
C GLY A 372 -19.01 8.16 -9.77
N GLU A 373 -18.08 7.70 -10.62
CA GLU A 373 -17.31 6.47 -10.42
C GLU A 373 -15.90 6.83 -9.93
N TYR A 374 -15.45 6.19 -8.85
CA TYR A 374 -14.23 6.54 -8.13
C TYR A 374 -13.34 5.33 -7.90
N PHE A 375 -12.03 5.58 -7.87
CA PHE A 375 -10.99 4.60 -7.55
C PHE A 375 -10.26 5.06 -6.30
N TYR A 376 -9.96 4.15 -5.38
CA TYR A 376 -9.23 4.46 -4.16
C TYR A 376 -8.52 3.23 -3.56
N ASN A 377 -7.62 3.50 -2.63
CA ASN A 377 -7.02 2.55 -1.69
C ASN A 377 -6.93 3.23 -0.32
N PHE A 378 -6.59 2.46 0.72
CA PHE A 378 -6.09 2.99 1.98
C PHE A 378 -4.57 3.09 1.94
N VAL A 379 -4.00 4.16 2.50
CA VAL A 379 -2.59 4.16 2.95
C VAL A 379 -2.60 3.84 4.42
N VAL A 380 -1.81 2.86 4.84
CA VAL A 380 -1.69 2.40 6.21
C VAL A 380 -0.24 2.60 6.65
N ASN A 381 -0.04 3.23 7.81
CA ASN A 381 1.28 3.43 8.40
C ASN A 381 2.31 4.08 7.43
N GLU A 382 1.84 4.96 6.55
CA GLU A 382 2.60 5.79 5.58
C GLU A 382 3.25 5.04 4.43
N GLU A 383 3.34 3.72 4.52
CA GLU A 383 4.16 2.88 3.64
C GLU A 383 3.31 1.93 2.79
N LEU A 384 2.14 1.51 3.29
CA LEU A 384 1.39 0.38 2.73
C LEU A 384 0.10 0.85 2.05
N TYR A 385 0.07 0.75 0.71
CA TYR A 385 -1.17 0.88 -0.06
C TYR A 385 -1.97 -0.44 0.01
N VAL A 386 -3.15 -0.39 0.61
CA VAL A 386 -4.03 -1.54 0.84
C VAL A 386 -5.36 -1.31 0.12
N LYS A 387 -5.86 -2.33 -0.58
CA LYS A 387 -7.21 -2.28 -1.16
C LYS A 387 -8.27 -2.41 -0.06
N ASP A 388 -9.45 -1.87 -0.35
CA ASP A 388 -10.64 -2.17 0.42
C ASP A 388 -11.05 -3.63 0.22
N SER A 389 -11.05 -4.39 1.32
CA SER A 389 -11.46 -5.79 1.40
C SER A 389 -12.96 -5.97 1.60
N GLU A 390 -13.68 -4.94 2.05
CA GLU A 390 -15.12 -4.98 2.32
C GLU A 390 -15.95 -4.68 1.05
N LEU A 391 -15.37 -4.01 0.04
CA LEU A 391 -16.09 -3.51 -1.15
C LEU A 391 -15.97 -4.33 -2.44
N MET A 392 -15.63 -5.63 -2.39
CA MET A 392 -15.69 -6.51 -3.57
C MET A 392 -17.09 -7.09 -3.83
N GLY A 393 -18.01 -6.24 -4.29
CA GLY A 393 -19.35 -6.63 -4.76
C GLY A 393 -20.07 -5.54 -5.57
N ASP A 394 -20.49 -5.90 -6.80
CA ASP A 394 -21.35 -5.15 -7.74
C ASP A 394 -20.82 -3.78 -8.28
N PHE A 395 -20.98 -3.39 -9.54
CA PHE A 395 -21.63 -3.95 -10.74
C PHE A 395 -20.63 -3.81 -11.92
N ASP A 396 -20.66 -4.57 -13.03
CA ASP A 396 -21.72 -5.39 -13.62
C ASP A 396 -21.09 -6.61 -14.39
N TYR A 397 -21.60 -7.84 -14.31
CA TYR A 397 -21.27 -8.93 -15.28
C TYR A 397 -22.46 -9.87 -15.54
N ILE A 398 -23.25 -9.57 -16.57
CA ILE A 398 -24.28 -10.47 -17.10
C ILE A 398 -23.58 -11.52 -17.97
N GLY A 399 -23.45 -12.74 -17.45
CA GLY A 399 -22.54 -13.73 -18.04
C GLY A 399 -23.09 -14.45 -19.28
N LYS A 400 -22.18 -15.14 -19.96
CA LYS A 400 -22.40 -16.51 -20.41
C LYS A 400 -21.06 -17.23 -20.61
N ASP A 401 -20.98 -18.42 -20.06
CA ASP A 401 -19.88 -19.35 -20.30
C ASP A 401 -20.11 -20.10 -21.61
N LYS A 402 -19.06 -20.30 -22.39
CA LYS A 402 -18.80 -21.54 -23.14
C LYS A 402 -17.34 -21.60 -23.60
N SER A 403 -16.69 -22.69 -23.17
CA SER A 403 -15.52 -23.35 -23.75
C SER A 403 -14.94 -22.81 -25.06
N GLU A 404 -13.63 -22.58 -25.09
CA GLU A 404 -12.73 -23.29 -26.01
C GLU A 404 -11.26 -23.25 -25.54
N GLU A 405 -10.41 -24.03 -26.19
CA GLU A 405 -9.11 -24.50 -25.68
C GLU A 405 -7.95 -23.50 -25.87
N GLU A 406 -6.80 -23.83 -25.28
CA GLU A 406 -5.56 -23.05 -25.39
C GLU A 406 -5.10 -22.89 -26.86
N GLN A 407 -4.88 -21.65 -27.30
CA GLN A 407 -3.89 -21.37 -28.34
C GLN A 407 -3.10 -20.08 -28.06
N ASP A 408 -1.79 -20.22 -28.29
CA ASP A 408 -0.72 -19.25 -28.10
C ASP A 408 -1.01 -17.93 -28.85
N ASN A 409 -1.03 -16.79 -28.14
CA ASN A 409 -1.38 -15.50 -28.74
C ASN A 409 -0.33 -14.39 -28.48
N ASP A 410 0.19 -13.90 -29.59
CA ASP A 410 1.31 -12.96 -29.77
C ASP A 410 1.02 -11.56 -29.18
N THR A 411 1.29 -11.36 -27.89
CA THR A 411 1.03 -10.08 -27.20
C THR A 411 1.93 -8.95 -27.70
N LEU A 412 1.29 -7.94 -28.28
CA LEU A 412 1.92 -6.74 -28.82
C LEU A 412 2.43 -5.82 -27.70
N LYS A 413 3.63 -5.24 -27.84
CA LYS A 413 4.16 -4.23 -26.91
C LYS A 413 4.28 -2.88 -27.58
N GLY A 414 3.71 -1.84 -26.95
CA GLY A 414 3.79 -0.46 -27.44
C GLY A 414 2.50 0.35 -27.31
N PHE A 415 1.35 -0.32 -27.25
CA PHE A 415 0.09 0.29 -26.82
C PHE A 415 -0.85 -0.79 -26.26
N TYR A 416 -1.89 -0.36 -25.55
CA TYR A 416 -3.02 -1.21 -25.19
C TYR A 416 -4.36 -0.48 -25.28
N ASP A 417 -5.43 -1.25 -25.26
CA ASP A 417 -6.82 -0.78 -25.29
C ASP A 417 -7.36 -0.68 -23.85
N ASN A 418 -7.79 0.51 -23.43
CA ASN A 418 -8.42 0.76 -22.13
C ASN A 418 -9.93 1.12 -22.29
N GLY A 419 -10.61 0.46 -23.23
CA GLY A 419 -12.03 0.63 -23.52
C GLY A 419 -12.33 1.90 -24.33
N ASN A 420 -12.20 3.06 -23.69
CA ASN A 420 -12.44 4.38 -24.31
C ASN A 420 -11.17 5.01 -24.92
N TYR A 421 -9.99 4.51 -24.56
CA TYR A 421 -8.69 5.08 -24.91
C TYR A 421 -7.75 4.03 -25.51
N VAL A 422 -6.81 4.51 -26.31
CA VAL A 422 -5.61 3.82 -26.78
C VAL A 422 -4.45 4.37 -25.96
N VAL A 423 -3.86 3.54 -25.12
CA VAL A 423 -2.77 3.94 -24.25
C VAL A 423 -1.46 3.49 -24.87
N PHE A 424 -0.72 4.43 -25.46
CA PHE A 424 0.64 4.17 -25.90
C PHE A 424 1.53 3.96 -24.68
N ILE A 425 2.41 2.97 -24.72
CA ILE A 425 3.33 2.63 -23.63
C ILE A 425 4.72 2.35 -24.17
N PHE A 426 5.71 3.06 -23.67
CA PHE A 426 7.12 2.82 -23.96
C PHE A 426 7.81 2.36 -22.67
N ASN A 427 8.29 1.12 -22.63
CA ASN A 427 9.09 0.60 -21.52
C ASN A 427 10.54 0.50 -21.97
N LYS A 428 11.45 1.22 -21.28
CA LYS A 428 12.89 1.23 -21.54
C LYS A 428 13.48 -0.17 -21.68
N ASN A 429 12.99 -1.14 -20.90
CA ASN A 429 13.53 -2.49 -20.85
C ASN A 429 13.22 -3.34 -22.09
N ASP A 430 12.23 -2.93 -22.91
CA ASP A 430 11.99 -3.53 -24.23
C ASP A 430 13.00 -3.06 -25.30
N TYR A 431 13.88 -2.10 -24.96
CA TYR A 431 14.88 -1.51 -25.84
C TYR A 431 16.27 -1.56 -25.22
N LYS A 432 17.33 -1.70 -26.02
CA LYS A 432 18.71 -1.61 -25.51
C LYS A 432 19.13 -0.16 -25.27
N TYR A 433 18.60 0.48 -24.22
CA TYR A 433 18.92 1.87 -23.89
C TYR A 433 20.11 2.04 -22.92
N ILE A 434 21.17 2.70 -23.38
CA ILE A 434 22.41 2.98 -22.62
C ILE A 434 22.45 4.44 -22.13
N LYS A 435 21.75 5.36 -22.81
CA LYS A 435 21.68 6.78 -22.43
C LYS A 435 20.53 7.06 -21.45
N PRO A 436 20.61 8.11 -20.60
CA PRO A 436 19.46 8.66 -19.90
C PRO A 436 18.34 9.03 -20.89
N ILE A 437 17.10 8.72 -20.54
CA ILE A 437 15.92 9.14 -21.28
C ILE A 437 15.33 10.31 -20.52
N SER A 438 15.04 11.39 -21.25
CA SER A 438 14.49 12.64 -20.70
C SER A 438 13.08 12.95 -21.20
N LYS A 439 12.73 12.43 -22.39
CA LYS A 439 11.45 12.65 -23.09
C LYS A 439 11.16 11.47 -24.00
N VAL A 440 9.91 11.03 -24.04
CA VAL A 440 9.37 10.07 -25.02
C VAL A 440 8.08 10.64 -25.62
N MET A 441 7.75 10.27 -26.86
CA MET A 441 6.56 10.69 -27.59
C MET A 441 6.09 9.57 -28.50
N PRO A 442 4.78 9.35 -28.71
CA PRO A 442 4.30 8.55 -29.82
C PRO A 442 4.16 9.46 -31.06
N SER A 443 4.58 8.98 -32.23
CA SER A 443 4.55 9.69 -33.51
C SER A 443 4.03 8.76 -34.60
N GLY A 444 2.97 9.15 -35.28
CA GLY A 444 2.22 8.28 -36.19
C GLY A 444 1.11 9.03 -36.93
N ASP A 445 0.23 8.30 -37.62
CA ASP A 445 -0.79 8.91 -38.50
C ASP A 445 -1.70 9.91 -37.76
N PHE A 446 -2.10 9.54 -36.55
CA PHE A 446 -2.95 10.35 -35.65
C PHE A 446 -2.36 11.71 -35.25
N ASN A 447 -1.05 11.92 -35.42
CA ASN A 447 -0.41 13.21 -35.24
C ASN A 447 0.41 13.68 -36.46
N ASN A 448 0.17 13.07 -37.63
CA ASN A 448 0.83 13.35 -38.90
C ASN A 448 2.37 13.23 -38.78
N TRP A 449 2.82 12.14 -38.16
CA TRP A 449 4.24 11.77 -38.01
C TRP A 449 5.10 12.94 -37.52
N ILE A 450 4.78 13.47 -36.33
CA ILE A 450 5.53 14.57 -35.73
C ILE A 450 7.04 14.29 -35.74
N THR A 451 7.82 15.29 -36.11
CA THR A 451 9.30 15.24 -36.11
C THR A 451 9.81 16.44 -35.32
N PHE A 452 11.00 16.32 -34.72
CA PHE A 452 11.60 17.43 -33.98
C PHE A 452 12.33 18.40 -34.92
N SER A 453 11.55 19.23 -35.62
CA SER A 453 12.03 20.50 -36.17
C SER A 453 11.71 21.62 -35.19
N ALA A 454 12.69 22.48 -34.91
CA ALA A 454 12.69 23.34 -33.74
C ALA A 454 11.48 24.31 -33.67
N GLY A 455 10.87 24.41 -32.48
CA GLY A 455 10.25 25.66 -32.02
C GLY A 455 8.72 25.80 -32.06
N THR A 456 7.90 24.74 -31.97
CA THR A 456 6.43 24.91 -31.89
C THR A 456 5.76 24.17 -30.73
N ALA A 457 4.74 24.81 -30.13
CA ALA A 457 3.92 24.28 -29.03
C ALA A 457 3.13 23.00 -29.39
N LYS A 458 3.08 22.63 -30.69
CA LYS A 458 2.55 21.34 -31.14
C LYS A 458 3.34 20.12 -30.64
N PHE A 459 4.58 20.31 -30.18
CA PHE A 459 5.44 19.25 -29.64
C PHE A 459 5.03 18.83 -28.22
N THR A 460 4.86 19.79 -27.30
CA THR A 460 4.72 19.48 -25.86
C THR A 460 3.44 18.73 -25.52
N GLN A 461 2.39 18.87 -26.33
CA GLN A 461 1.14 18.14 -26.15
C GLN A 461 1.25 16.62 -26.36
N TRP A 462 2.30 16.13 -27.06
CA TRP A 462 2.51 14.71 -27.35
C TRP A 462 3.64 14.09 -26.51
N LEU A 463 4.12 14.80 -25.47
CA LEU A 463 5.04 14.20 -24.51
C LEU A 463 4.31 13.12 -23.73
N MET A 464 4.89 11.93 -23.68
CA MET A 464 4.40 10.86 -22.81
C MET A 464 4.67 11.23 -21.35
N ASN A 465 3.72 10.91 -20.49
CA ASN A 465 3.88 10.95 -19.04
C ASN A 465 5.00 9.97 -18.66
N ASP A 466 5.89 10.38 -17.75
CA ASP A 466 6.87 9.48 -17.14
C ASP A 466 6.20 8.83 -15.91
N GLU A 467 6.02 7.51 -15.94
CA GLU A 467 5.38 6.76 -14.86
C GLU A 467 6.38 6.29 -13.80
N GLY A 468 7.67 6.56 -13.99
CA GLY A 468 8.76 5.96 -13.22
C GLY A 468 9.22 4.60 -13.77
N ASP A 469 10.26 4.04 -13.16
CA ASP A 469 10.89 2.74 -13.51
C ASP A 469 11.30 2.55 -14.99
N GLY A 470 11.38 3.65 -15.74
CA GLY A 470 11.65 3.63 -17.18
C GLY A 470 10.43 3.27 -18.02
N ILE A 471 9.22 3.60 -17.56
CA ILE A 471 7.97 3.45 -18.32
C ILE A 471 7.39 4.83 -18.61
N TRP A 472 6.95 5.04 -19.84
CA TRP A 472 6.22 6.24 -20.25
C TRP A 472 4.88 5.87 -20.87
N THR A 473 3.81 6.62 -20.59
CA THR A 473 2.48 6.40 -21.20
C THR A 473 1.89 7.63 -21.86
N TYR A 474 0.97 7.43 -22.81
CA TYR A 474 0.19 8.51 -23.42
C TYR A 474 -1.16 8.01 -23.90
N GLU A 475 -2.25 8.55 -23.36
CA GLU A 475 -3.61 8.12 -23.67
C GLU A 475 -4.24 8.98 -24.79
N ILE A 476 -4.73 8.32 -25.85
CA ILE A 476 -5.55 8.96 -26.90
C ILE A 476 -6.97 8.39 -26.84
N PRO A 477 -8.02 9.20 -26.67
CA PRO A 477 -9.39 8.74 -26.83
C PRO A 477 -9.58 8.03 -28.17
N LYS A 478 -10.22 6.85 -28.19
CA LYS A 478 -10.50 6.10 -29.43
C LYS A 478 -11.27 6.90 -30.48
N SER A 479 -11.99 7.94 -30.08
CA SER A 479 -12.68 8.86 -30.99
C SER A 479 -11.77 9.85 -31.74
N LEU A 480 -10.47 9.85 -31.45
CA LEU A 480 -9.46 10.73 -32.06
C LEU A 480 -8.40 9.94 -32.85
N ILE A 481 -8.63 8.64 -33.07
CA ILE A 481 -7.65 7.72 -33.65
C ILE A 481 -8.40 6.72 -34.54
N ASP A 482 -8.02 6.61 -35.80
CA ASP A 482 -8.69 5.68 -36.72
C ASP A 482 -8.28 4.23 -36.42
N SER A 483 -9.15 3.27 -36.76
CA SER A 483 -8.72 1.88 -36.85
C SER A 483 -7.75 1.74 -38.02
N ASN A 484 -6.65 1.01 -37.80
CA ASN A 484 -5.53 0.82 -38.73
C ASN A 484 -4.53 2.00 -38.87
N ILE A 485 -4.25 2.73 -37.79
CA ILE A 485 -3.14 3.71 -37.76
C ILE A 485 -1.75 3.08 -37.52
N GLU A 486 -0.73 3.67 -38.13
CA GLU A 486 0.68 3.38 -37.96
C GLU A 486 1.33 4.32 -36.93
N PHE A 487 2.34 3.86 -36.17
CA PHE A 487 3.10 4.71 -35.25
C PHE A 487 4.49 4.16 -34.87
N LYS A 488 5.31 5.03 -34.29
CA LYS A 488 6.62 4.79 -33.64
C LYS A 488 6.76 5.68 -32.41
N PHE A 489 7.82 5.49 -31.63
CA PHE A 489 8.21 6.40 -30.55
C PHE A 489 9.38 7.29 -30.97
N ILE A 490 9.42 8.52 -30.43
CA ILE A 490 10.58 9.41 -30.49
C ILE A 490 11.09 9.59 -29.06
N VAL A 491 12.34 9.21 -28.83
CA VAL A 491 13.02 9.30 -27.55
C VAL A 491 14.09 10.41 -27.64
N ASN A 492 14.25 11.20 -26.58
CA ASN A 492 15.23 12.29 -26.50
C ASN A 492 15.19 13.23 -27.73
N ALA A 493 13.99 13.47 -28.25
CA ALA A 493 13.69 14.32 -29.40
C ALA A 493 14.25 13.88 -30.78
N ASN A 494 15.12 12.89 -30.89
CA ASN A 494 15.66 12.48 -32.21
C ASN A 494 15.88 10.97 -32.42
N GLU A 495 15.74 10.13 -31.39
CA GLU A 495 15.95 8.68 -31.49
C GLU A 495 14.61 7.97 -31.74
N TRP A 496 14.34 7.57 -32.98
CA TRP A 496 13.13 6.82 -33.35
C TRP A 496 13.22 5.35 -32.93
N GLN A 497 12.14 4.83 -32.33
CA GLN A 497 12.01 3.46 -31.86
C GLN A 497 10.68 2.86 -32.33
N GLU A 498 10.66 1.60 -32.76
CA GLU A 498 9.44 0.91 -33.19
C GLU A 498 8.80 0.15 -32.03
N ALA A 499 7.48 0.19 -31.91
CA ALA A 499 6.73 -0.71 -31.03
C ALA A 499 7.02 -2.17 -31.42
N THR A 500 7.26 -3.04 -30.43
CA THR A 500 7.86 -4.37 -30.67
C THR A 500 6.86 -5.51 -30.50
N ARG A 501 7.05 -6.56 -31.30
CA ARG A 501 6.53 -7.90 -30.97
C ARG A 501 7.67 -8.70 -30.37
N ASN A 502 7.63 -8.90 -29.06
CA ASN A 502 8.46 -9.84 -28.29
C ASN A 502 10.00 -9.82 -28.46
N TYR A 503 10.59 -8.84 -29.17
CA TYR A 503 12.04 -8.74 -29.40
C TYR A 503 12.64 -7.38 -29.03
N ILE A 504 13.80 -7.44 -28.38
CA ILE A 504 14.58 -6.26 -27.98
C ILE A 504 15.34 -5.70 -29.20
N VAL A 505 14.93 -4.53 -29.68
CA VAL A 505 15.58 -3.85 -30.81
C VAL A 505 17.00 -3.40 -30.44
N LYS A 506 17.96 -3.68 -31.33
CA LYS A 506 19.36 -3.21 -31.23
C LYS A 506 19.48 -1.87 -31.95
N TYR A 507 20.13 -0.89 -31.32
CA TYR A 507 20.22 0.51 -31.77
C TYR A 507 20.34 0.74 -33.29
N GLY A 508 19.60 1.71 -33.81
CA GLY A 508 19.97 2.48 -35.00
C GLY A 508 19.62 1.87 -36.37
N VAL A 509 18.70 0.92 -36.45
CA VAL A 509 18.37 0.25 -37.71
C VAL A 509 17.39 1.07 -38.57
N LYS A 510 17.92 1.80 -39.57
CA LYS A 510 17.11 2.22 -40.75
C LYS A 510 16.83 0.98 -41.62
N SER A 511 15.75 0.25 -41.33
CA SER A 511 15.31 -0.90 -42.13
C SER A 511 13.96 -0.63 -42.78
N SER A 512 13.95 -0.52 -44.10
CA SER A 512 12.74 -0.48 -44.94
C SER A 512 12.03 -1.84 -45.06
N LYS A 513 12.26 -2.76 -44.11
CA LYS A 513 11.86 -4.17 -44.19
C LYS A 513 10.87 -4.61 -43.11
N TYR A 514 10.52 -3.74 -42.17
CA TYR A 514 9.46 -3.97 -41.20
C TYR A 514 8.24 -3.16 -41.62
N LYS A 515 7.14 -3.85 -41.93
CA LYS A 515 5.87 -3.19 -42.25
C LYS A 515 5.40 -2.43 -41.01
N ASN A 516 4.91 -1.22 -41.24
CA ASN A 516 4.27 -0.43 -40.20
C ASN A 516 3.09 -1.20 -39.58
N LEU A 517 2.80 -0.95 -38.31
CA LEU A 517 1.78 -1.68 -37.57
C LEU A 517 0.37 -1.26 -37.99
N LEU A 518 -0.51 -2.23 -38.20
CA LEU A 518 -1.94 -2.03 -38.42
C LEU A 518 -2.71 -2.23 -37.11
N LEU A 519 -3.47 -1.21 -36.71
CA LEU A 519 -4.28 -1.19 -35.51
C LEU A 519 -5.70 -1.78 -35.74
N HIS A 520 -5.80 -3.12 -35.76
CA HIS A 520 -7.09 -3.81 -35.89
C HIS A 520 -7.75 -4.04 -34.52
N TYR A 521 -8.98 -3.56 -34.35
CA TYR A 521 -9.84 -3.91 -33.21
C TYR A 521 -10.81 -5.00 -33.64
N ASP A 522 -10.45 -6.25 -33.41
CA ASP A 522 -11.44 -7.34 -33.47
C ASP A 522 -12.30 -7.30 -32.20
N THR A 523 -13.58 -7.65 -32.33
CA THR A 523 -14.60 -7.40 -31.28
C THR A 523 -14.60 -8.41 -30.13
N ASP A 524 -13.79 -9.47 -30.23
CA ASP A 524 -13.61 -10.47 -29.18
C ASP A 524 -12.33 -10.21 -28.39
N ALA A 525 -12.51 -9.53 -27.25
CA ALA A 525 -11.42 -8.99 -26.43
C ALA A 525 -10.47 -10.08 -25.87
N PRO A 526 -9.14 -9.95 -26.08
CA PRO A 526 -8.17 -10.71 -25.30
C PRO A 526 -8.28 -10.35 -23.82
N LYS A 527 -8.33 -11.38 -22.95
CA LYS A 527 -8.27 -11.19 -21.50
C LYS A 527 -6.82 -10.86 -21.08
N GLU A 528 -6.71 -10.07 -20.01
CA GLU A 528 -5.49 -9.77 -19.22
C GLU A 528 -4.47 -8.73 -19.78
N PHE A 529 -4.61 -7.47 -19.35
CA PHE A 529 -3.70 -6.86 -18.35
C PHE A 529 -4.27 -5.52 -17.83
N ASN A 530 -5.17 -5.57 -16.84
CA ASN A 530 -5.88 -4.37 -16.37
C ASN A 530 -5.13 -3.65 -15.23
N MET A 531 -4.49 -2.51 -15.53
CA MET A 531 -3.82 -1.66 -14.53
C MET A 531 -4.77 -1.16 -13.42
N TRP A 532 -6.06 -1.00 -13.73
CA TRP A 532 -7.09 -0.58 -12.77
C TRP A 532 -7.54 -1.70 -11.83
N SER A 533 -7.13 -2.95 -12.06
CA SER A 533 -7.37 -4.06 -11.12
C SER A 533 -6.63 -3.87 -9.78
N ARG A 534 -5.76 -2.85 -9.67
CA ARG A 534 -4.93 -2.56 -8.49
C ARG A 534 -5.58 -1.64 -7.46
N TYR A 535 -6.72 -1.03 -7.79
CA TYR A 535 -7.46 -0.12 -6.92
C TYR A 535 -8.84 -0.67 -6.55
N SER A 536 -9.33 -0.27 -5.39
CA SER A 536 -10.74 -0.42 -5.00
C SER A 536 -11.59 0.53 -5.85
N ARG A 537 -12.82 0.14 -6.19
CA ARG A 537 -13.74 0.93 -7.03
C ARG A 537 -15.11 1.01 -6.39
N PHE A 538 -15.74 2.19 -6.43
CA PHE A 538 -17.12 2.37 -6.02
C PHE A 538 -17.84 3.40 -6.91
N ARG A 539 -19.17 3.44 -6.83
CA ARG A 539 -20.03 4.38 -7.56
C ARG A 539 -20.94 5.13 -6.58
N VAL A 540 -21.11 6.43 -6.81
CA VAL A 540 -22.00 7.30 -6.05
C VAL A 540 -23.14 7.77 -6.95
N GLY A 541 -24.34 7.30 -6.63
CA GLY A 541 -25.57 7.61 -7.39
C GLY A 541 -25.76 6.76 -8.65
N LYS A 542 -27.01 6.64 -9.09
CA LYS A 542 -27.42 5.92 -10.30
C LYS A 542 -27.08 6.74 -11.54
N LEU A 543 -26.30 6.17 -12.47
CA LEU A 543 -25.91 6.81 -13.72
C LEU A 543 -27.07 6.83 -14.73
N ILE A 544 -27.35 8.02 -15.29
CA ILE A 544 -28.43 8.27 -16.25
C ILE A 544 -27.84 8.80 -17.56
N ASP A 545 -28.27 8.21 -18.67
CA ASP A 545 -27.88 8.60 -20.02
C ASP A 545 -28.37 10.02 -20.34
N THR A 546 -27.45 10.98 -20.33
CA THR A 546 -27.67 12.41 -20.55
C THR A 546 -27.07 12.82 -21.89
N TYR A 547 -27.88 13.45 -22.74
CA TYR A 547 -27.51 13.81 -24.10
C TYR A 547 -27.30 15.31 -24.22
N PHE A 548 -26.13 15.70 -24.73
CA PHE A 548 -25.75 17.07 -25.05
C PHE A 548 -25.65 17.23 -26.56
N SER A 549 -26.10 18.37 -27.08
CA SER A 549 -26.09 18.62 -28.52
C SER A 549 -25.94 20.10 -28.85
N TYR A 550 -25.03 20.44 -29.77
CA TYR A 550 -24.72 21.83 -30.13
C TYR A 550 -24.69 22.01 -31.65
N LYS A 551 -25.47 22.96 -32.19
CA LYS A 551 -25.53 23.21 -33.63
C LYS A 551 -24.46 24.21 -34.08
N ASN A 552 -23.41 23.73 -34.75
CA ASN A 552 -22.41 24.59 -35.38
C ASN A 552 -21.67 23.87 -36.52
N ARG A 553 -22.07 24.14 -37.76
CA ARG A 553 -21.45 23.60 -38.99
C ARG A 553 -19.98 24.00 -39.17
N LYS A 554 -19.57 25.17 -38.66
CA LYS A 554 -18.25 25.77 -38.94
C LYS A 554 -17.20 25.44 -37.89
N ALA A 555 -17.61 24.92 -36.73
CA ALA A 555 -16.69 24.41 -35.73
C ALA A 555 -15.85 23.25 -36.30
N LYS A 556 -14.61 23.14 -35.83
CA LYS A 556 -13.67 22.06 -36.12
C LYS A 556 -13.54 21.09 -34.95
N ASN A 557 -13.77 21.59 -33.73
CA ASN A 557 -13.88 20.78 -32.52
C ASN A 557 -14.89 21.44 -31.58
N VAL A 558 -15.76 20.64 -30.96
CA VAL A 558 -16.62 21.07 -29.86
C VAL A 558 -16.42 20.13 -28.70
N ARG A 559 -16.20 20.68 -27.50
CA ARG A 559 -16.14 19.95 -26.24
C ARG A 559 -17.19 20.47 -25.29
N ILE A 560 -17.57 19.67 -24.30
CA ILE A 560 -18.39 20.13 -23.18
C ILE A 560 -17.59 20.13 -21.87
N VAL A 561 -17.78 21.20 -21.11
CA VAL A 561 -17.27 21.40 -19.75
C VAL A 561 -18.41 21.80 -18.83
N GLY A 562 -18.32 21.43 -17.56
CA GLY A 562 -19.34 21.78 -16.58
C GLY A 562 -19.01 21.26 -15.19
N THR A 563 -19.94 21.45 -14.28
CA THR A 563 -19.84 21.03 -12.87
C THR A 563 -19.56 19.53 -12.66
N PHE A 564 -19.84 18.67 -13.64
CA PHE A 564 -19.52 17.22 -13.59
C PHE A 564 -18.07 16.87 -13.98
N ASN A 565 -17.29 17.80 -14.55
CA ASN A 565 -15.85 17.65 -14.82
C ASN A 565 -15.05 18.89 -14.40
N ASP A 566 -15.51 19.56 -13.34
CA ASP A 566 -14.97 20.80 -12.78
C ASP A 566 -14.58 21.84 -13.83
N TRP A 567 -15.49 22.10 -14.78
CA TRP A 567 -15.29 23.07 -15.86
C TRP A 567 -14.06 22.84 -16.74
N GLY A 568 -13.54 21.60 -16.79
CA GLY A 568 -12.30 21.29 -17.51
C GLY A 568 -11.05 21.86 -16.83
N LYS A 569 -11.13 22.34 -15.58
CA LYS A 569 -10.02 22.97 -14.86
C LYS A 569 -9.98 22.59 -13.39
N TYR A 570 -8.88 21.99 -12.94
CA TYR A 570 -8.57 21.88 -11.51
C TYR A 570 -7.15 22.39 -11.23
N ASN A 571 -7.01 23.43 -10.41
CA ASN A 571 -5.75 24.13 -10.11
C ASN A 571 -4.90 24.45 -11.36
N ASN A 572 -5.50 25.10 -12.36
CA ASN A 572 -4.90 25.46 -13.66
C ASN A 572 -4.44 24.28 -14.55
N ILE A 573 -4.68 23.03 -14.15
CA ILE A 573 -4.50 21.84 -15.00
C ILE A 573 -5.79 21.62 -15.79
N LEU A 574 -5.67 21.39 -17.10
CA LEU A 574 -6.80 20.98 -17.93
C LEU A 574 -7.19 19.53 -17.62
N ILE A 575 -8.38 19.34 -17.09
CA ILE A 575 -9.04 18.03 -17.06
C ILE A 575 -9.53 17.76 -18.49
N PRO A 576 -9.49 16.52 -19.02
CA PRO A 576 -10.01 16.22 -20.36
C PRO A 576 -11.48 16.64 -20.51
N ASP A 577 -11.70 17.75 -21.24
CA ASP A 577 -13.04 18.15 -21.66
C ASP A 577 -13.61 17.07 -22.60
N TYR A 578 -14.90 16.77 -22.48
CA TYR A 578 -15.48 15.71 -23.31
C TYR A 578 -15.71 16.20 -24.74
N ASN A 579 -14.88 15.74 -25.68
CA ASN A 579 -15.07 15.98 -27.10
C ASN A 579 -16.42 15.42 -27.59
N MET A 580 -17.20 16.23 -28.28
CA MET A 580 -18.46 15.84 -28.92
C MET A 580 -18.17 15.26 -30.31
N LYS A 581 -19.00 14.32 -30.78
CA LYS A 581 -18.95 13.78 -32.15
C LYS A 581 -19.79 14.65 -33.08
N GLY A 582 -19.22 15.14 -34.18
CA GLY A 582 -19.95 15.92 -35.18
C GLY A 582 -19.04 16.78 -36.08
N PRO A 583 -19.61 17.73 -36.83
CA PRO A 583 -21.05 17.93 -36.99
C PRO A 583 -21.67 16.77 -37.79
N ASP A 584 -22.90 16.39 -37.45
CA ASP A 584 -23.71 15.45 -38.24
C ASP A 584 -24.31 16.13 -39.49
N GLN A 585 -25.10 15.37 -40.26
CA GLN A 585 -25.82 15.87 -41.44
C GLN A 585 -26.82 17.02 -41.16
N ASN A 586 -27.12 17.33 -39.89
CA ASN A 586 -27.99 18.42 -39.44
C ASN A 586 -27.20 19.60 -38.85
N ASP A 587 -25.88 19.64 -39.08
CA ASP A 587 -24.91 20.60 -38.53
C ASP A 587 -24.70 20.50 -36.99
N ARG A 588 -24.98 19.34 -36.37
CA ARG A 588 -24.99 19.17 -34.91
C ARG A 588 -23.86 18.30 -34.37
N TRP A 589 -23.24 18.77 -33.30
CA TRP A 589 -22.32 18.02 -32.45
C TRP A 589 -23.11 17.32 -31.36
N HIS A 590 -22.73 16.11 -30.98
CA HIS A 590 -23.45 15.28 -30.02
C HIS A 590 -22.51 14.59 -29.03
N LEU A 591 -22.95 14.46 -27.78
CA LEU A 591 -22.30 13.63 -26.79
C LEU A 591 -23.33 12.98 -25.87
N LYS A 592 -23.10 11.71 -25.55
CA LYS A 592 -23.84 10.96 -24.54
C LYS A 592 -22.94 10.77 -23.33
N LEU A 593 -23.30 11.39 -22.21
CA LEU A 593 -22.63 11.20 -20.91
C LEU A 593 -23.53 10.40 -19.98
N LYS A 594 -22.93 9.52 -19.18
CA LYS A 594 -23.59 8.91 -18.03
C LYS A 594 -23.40 9.83 -16.83
N LEU A 595 -24.43 10.59 -16.47
CA LEU A 595 -24.41 11.51 -15.33
C LEU A 595 -25.42 11.05 -14.27
N PRO A 596 -25.11 11.11 -12.97
CA PRO A 596 -26.11 10.82 -11.96
C PRO A 596 -27.26 11.84 -11.91
N ALA A 597 -28.33 11.52 -11.16
CA ALA A 597 -29.42 12.46 -10.95
C ALA A 597 -28.94 13.72 -10.19
N GLY A 598 -29.22 14.90 -10.74
CA GLY A 598 -28.67 16.16 -10.24
C GLY A 598 -29.00 17.38 -11.11
N ARG A 599 -28.55 18.57 -10.68
CA ARG A 599 -28.47 19.76 -11.53
C ARG A 599 -27.02 20.00 -11.89
N TYR A 600 -26.75 20.25 -13.16
CA TYR A 600 -25.41 20.50 -13.67
C TYR A 600 -25.39 21.79 -14.49
N GLU A 601 -24.51 22.71 -14.12
CA GLU A 601 -24.14 23.83 -14.98
C GLU A 601 -23.07 23.38 -16.00
N TYR A 602 -23.17 23.85 -17.25
CA TYR A 602 -22.27 23.49 -18.35
C TYR A 602 -22.14 24.59 -19.42
N LYS A 603 -21.09 24.48 -20.25
CA LYS A 603 -20.79 25.27 -21.45
C LYS A 603 -20.10 24.40 -22.51
N TYR A 604 -20.15 24.83 -23.76
CA TYR A 604 -19.38 24.26 -24.85
C TYR A 604 -18.07 25.04 -25.06
N ILE A 605 -16.97 24.36 -25.33
CA ILE A 605 -15.72 24.95 -25.83
C ILE A 605 -15.64 24.66 -27.33
N VAL A 606 -15.69 25.71 -28.14
CA VAL A 606 -15.64 25.63 -29.60
C VAL A 606 -14.25 26.04 -30.08
N ASP A 607 -13.63 25.19 -30.88
CA ASP A 607 -12.28 25.35 -31.45
C ASP A 607 -11.16 25.57 -30.42
N GLY A 608 -11.39 25.11 -29.18
CA GLY A 608 -10.40 25.09 -28.10
C GLY A 608 -10.31 26.35 -27.24
N TYR A 609 -11.00 27.44 -27.59
CA TYR A 609 -10.92 28.70 -26.84
C TYR A 609 -12.24 29.49 -26.73
N ASN A 610 -13.25 29.22 -27.56
CA ASN A 610 -14.52 29.96 -27.49
C ASN A 610 -15.49 29.27 -26.54
N TRP A 611 -15.74 29.87 -25.38
CA TRP A 611 -16.69 29.36 -24.39
C TRP A 611 -18.09 29.86 -24.71
N VAL A 612 -18.97 28.95 -25.14
CA VAL A 612 -20.32 29.26 -25.61
C VAL A 612 -21.34 28.56 -24.72
N LYS A 613 -22.33 29.31 -24.22
CA LYS A 613 -23.48 28.71 -23.53
C LYS A 613 -24.39 28.00 -24.54
N ASP A 614 -25.02 26.92 -24.10
CA ASP A 614 -26.04 26.25 -24.91
C ASP A 614 -27.26 27.17 -25.06
N THR A 615 -27.45 27.69 -26.28
CA THR A 615 -28.57 28.56 -26.65
C THR A 615 -29.91 27.83 -26.75
N GLU A 616 -29.90 26.50 -26.83
CA GLU A 616 -31.10 25.64 -26.85
C GLU A 616 -31.46 25.14 -25.44
N SER A 617 -30.66 25.45 -24.42
CA SER A 617 -30.97 25.12 -23.02
C SER A 617 -32.25 25.81 -22.56
N LYS A 618 -33.12 25.05 -21.87
CA LYS A 618 -34.35 25.55 -21.25
C LYS A 618 -34.10 26.31 -19.94
N THR A 619 -32.92 26.14 -19.35
CA THR A 619 -32.56 26.63 -18.02
C THR A 619 -31.13 27.18 -18.00
N PHE A 620 -30.93 28.24 -17.23
CA PHE A 620 -29.64 28.94 -17.10
C PHE A 620 -29.40 29.31 -15.63
N SER A 621 -28.13 29.31 -15.23
CA SER A 621 -27.66 29.78 -13.92
C SER A 621 -26.58 30.84 -14.18
N GLY A 622 -26.98 32.11 -14.14
CA GLY A 622 -26.14 33.22 -14.62
C GLY A 622 -25.78 33.03 -16.10
N ASP A 623 -24.48 33.12 -16.42
CA ASP A 623 -23.95 32.92 -17.77
C ASP A 623 -23.79 31.45 -18.20
N ASN A 624 -24.15 30.50 -17.34
CA ASN A 624 -24.00 29.07 -17.59
C ASN A 624 -25.34 28.45 -18.02
N SER A 625 -25.31 27.46 -18.93
CA SER A 625 -26.47 26.63 -19.21
C SER A 625 -26.65 25.62 -18.09
N GLU A 626 -27.88 25.31 -17.69
CA GLU A 626 -28.18 24.33 -16.65
C GLU A 626 -29.01 23.18 -17.23
N ILE A 627 -28.61 21.93 -16.93
CA ILE A 627 -29.40 20.73 -17.19
C ILE A 627 -29.77 20.05 -15.86
N LYS A 628 -31.03 19.62 -15.73
CA LYS A 628 -31.49 18.80 -14.60
C LYS A 628 -31.64 17.36 -15.07
N VAL A 629 -30.76 16.49 -14.60
CA VAL A 629 -30.84 15.04 -14.76
C VAL A 629 -31.78 14.50 -13.67
N ILE A 630 -32.84 13.81 -14.07
CA ILE A 630 -33.89 13.32 -13.17
C ILE A 630 -33.93 11.80 -13.30
N ASP A 631 -33.86 11.09 -12.18
CA ASP A 631 -34.16 9.66 -12.17
C ASP A 631 -35.67 9.46 -12.38
N LYS A 632 -36.03 8.58 -13.33
CA LYS A 632 -37.42 8.37 -13.77
C LYS A 632 -38.06 7.17 -13.07
#